data_AF-A0A956H9M0-F1
#
_entry.id   AF-A0A956H9M0-F1
#
_cell.length_a   1.000
_cell.length_b   1.000
_cell.length_c   1.000
_cell.angle_alpha   90.00
_cell.angle_beta   90.00
_cell.angle_gamma   90.00
#
_symmetry.space_group_name_H-M   'P 1'
#
loop_
_entity.id
_entity.type
_entity.pdbx_description
1 polymer ?
#
loop_
_entity_poly.entity_id
_entity_poly.type
_entity_poly.pdbx_seq_one_letter_code
_entity_poly.pdbx_strand_id
1 'polypeptide(L)'
;FGRLHLLEKPAKTATGQFKTDEATLESLEGKHPIIRAILDYREATKLKSTYVDALPEAIFPATGRVHTTFHQLMTATGRLASSGPNLQNIPIRTEQGREIRRAFVPRSSEFLILAADYSQIELRVMASLSGDSAMIEAFQSGLDIHSATAARVFGVAVEDVIPDMRRTAKMVNFGIIYGISAFGLAKRLGIDRKEAA
;
A
#
# COMPACT_ATOMS: atom_id res chain seq x y z
N PHE A 1 -21.94 -14.93 0.17
CA PHE A 1 -21.72 -16.02 1.14
C PHE A 1 -22.99 -16.80 1.46
N GLY A 2 -24.07 -16.18 1.93
CA GLY A 2 -25.31 -16.92 2.24
C GLY A 2 -26.09 -17.47 1.03
N ARG A 3 -25.92 -16.91 -0.18
CA ARG A 3 -26.59 -17.37 -1.41
C ARG A 3 -25.66 -18.15 -2.34
N LEU A 4 -24.55 -17.52 -2.72
CA LEU A 4 -23.58 -18.12 -3.66
C LEU A 4 -22.58 -19.09 -3.00
N HIS A 5 -22.64 -19.26 -1.67
CA HIS A 5 -21.77 -20.17 -0.91
C HIS A 5 -20.27 -20.14 -1.27
N LEU A 6 -19.74 -18.96 -1.62
CA LEU A 6 -18.36 -18.76 -2.10
C LEU A 6 -17.24 -19.16 -1.11
N LEU A 7 -17.61 -19.35 0.16
CA LEU A 7 -16.75 -19.83 1.23
C LEU A 7 -17.57 -20.70 2.18
N GLU A 8 -16.99 -21.79 2.66
CA GLU A 8 -17.61 -22.66 3.68
C GLU A 8 -17.67 -21.96 5.05
N LYS A 9 -16.61 -21.25 5.43
CA LYS A 9 -16.50 -20.54 6.71
C LYS A 9 -16.07 -19.09 6.52
N PRO A 10 -16.96 -18.22 6.02
CA PRO A 10 -16.66 -16.80 5.82
C PRO A 10 -16.47 -16.09 7.17
N ALA A 11 -15.41 -15.28 7.26
CA ALA A 11 -15.19 -14.41 8.41
C ALA A 11 -16.30 -13.36 8.54
N LYS A 12 -16.56 -12.92 9.77
CA LYS A 12 -17.54 -11.87 10.09
C LYS A 12 -16.85 -10.65 10.72
N THR A 13 -17.44 -9.49 10.53
CA THR A 13 -17.06 -8.25 11.22
C THR A 13 -17.46 -8.30 12.69
N ALA A 14 -16.98 -7.36 13.50
CA ALA A 14 -17.42 -7.21 14.89
C ALA A 14 -18.94 -7.02 15.02
N THR A 15 -19.58 -6.46 13.99
CA THR A 15 -21.04 -6.29 13.89
C THR A 15 -21.78 -7.53 13.39
N GLY A 16 -21.10 -8.66 13.21
CA GLY A 16 -21.70 -9.94 12.81
C GLY A 16 -22.03 -10.09 11.32
N GLN A 17 -21.81 -9.05 10.51
CA GLN A 17 -21.97 -9.12 9.05
C GLN A 17 -20.81 -9.87 8.41
N PHE A 18 -21.04 -10.51 7.27
CA PHE A 18 -19.93 -11.15 6.55
C PHE A 18 -18.90 -10.12 6.12
N LYS A 19 -17.63 -10.44 6.36
CA LYS A 19 -16.51 -9.61 5.95
C LYS A 19 -16.43 -9.62 4.42
N THR A 20 -16.49 -8.44 3.81
CA THR A 20 -16.40 -8.25 2.36
C THR A 20 -15.40 -7.17 2.01
N ASP A 21 -14.32 -6.98 2.79
CA ASP A 21 -13.28 -6.01 2.44
C ASP A 21 -12.51 -6.44 1.18
N GLU A 22 -11.71 -5.51 0.64
CA GLU A 22 -10.94 -5.71 -0.60
C GLU A 22 -10.08 -6.98 -0.53
N ALA A 23 -9.28 -7.13 0.53
CA ALA A 23 -8.43 -8.32 0.71
C ALA A 23 -9.25 -9.64 0.77
N THR A 24 -10.42 -9.63 1.41
CA THR A 24 -11.29 -10.82 1.42
C THR A 24 -11.79 -11.14 0.02
N LEU A 25 -12.21 -10.14 -0.76
CA LEU A 25 -12.72 -10.33 -2.12
C LEU A 25 -11.60 -10.73 -3.09
N GLU A 26 -10.41 -10.13 -2.99
CA GLU A 26 -9.23 -10.50 -3.78
C GLU A 26 -8.87 -11.97 -3.58
N SER A 27 -8.93 -12.49 -2.35
CA SER A 27 -8.68 -13.91 -2.07
C SER A 27 -9.70 -14.87 -2.72
N LEU A 28 -10.81 -14.33 -3.23
CA LEU A 28 -11.88 -15.06 -3.92
C LEU A 28 -11.91 -14.79 -5.42
N GLU A 29 -10.93 -14.06 -5.97
CA GLU A 29 -10.80 -13.90 -7.41
C GLU A 29 -10.73 -15.28 -8.10
N GLY A 30 -11.31 -15.35 -9.30
CA GLY A 30 -11.45 -16.60 -10.05
C GLY A 30 -12.57 -17.53 -9.57
N LYS A 31 -13.10 -17.39 -8.34
CA LYS A 31 -14.20 -18.27 -7.86
C LYS A 31 -15.55 -17.95 -8.47
N HIS A 32 -15.82 -16.67 -8.78
CA HIS A 32 -17.06 -16.25 -9.42
C HIS A 32 -16.90 -14.88 -10.08
N PRO A 33 -17.44 -14.65 -11.30
CA PRO A 33 -17.28 -13.38 -12.02
C PRO A 33 -17.78 -12.14 -11.25
N ILE A 34 -18.80 -12.32 -10.40
CA ILE A 34 -19.33 -11.25 -9.53
C ILE A 34 -18.27 -10.63 -8.60
N ILE A 35 -17.24 -11.39 -8.20
CA ILE A 35 -16.19 -10.88 -7.31
C ILE A 35 -15.45 -9.73 -7.98
N ARG A 36 -15.04 -9.96 -9.24
CA ARG A 36 -14.35 -8.94 -10.03
C ARG A 36 -15.25 -7.73 -10.28
N ALA A 37 -16.50 -7.96 -10.67
CA ALA A 37 -17.47 -6.88 -10.88
C ALA A 37 -17.70 -6.03 -9.61
N ILE A 38 -17.72 -6.63 -8.42
CA ILE A 38 -17.84 -5.89 -7.15
C ILE A 38 -16.59 -5.06 -6.88
N LEU A 39 -15.40 -5.61 -7.11
CA LEU A 39 -14.13 -4.88 -6.94
C LEU A 39 -14.08 -3.66 -7.87
N ASP A 40 -14.35 -3.87 -9.16
CA ASP A 40 -14.36 -2.80 -10.16
C ASP A 40 -15.42 -1.73 -9.84
N TYR A 41 -16.63 -2.14 -9.44
CA TYR A 41 -17.69 -1.22 -9.02
C TYR A 41 -17.28 -0.37 -7.81
N ARG A 42 -16.63 -0.99 -6.81
CA ARG A 42 -16.19 -0.27 -5.61
C ARG A 42 -15.07 0.70 -5.90
N GLU A 43 -14.11 0.30 -6.73
CA GLU A 43 -13.07 1.22 -7.19
C GLU A 43 -13.70 2.41 -7.89
N ALA A 44 -14.52 2.19 -8.93
CA ALA A 44 -15.15 3.26 -9.69
C ALA A 44 -16.02 4.16 -8.81
N THR A 45 -16.83 3.58 -7.92
CA THR A 45 -17.69 4.35 -7.01
C THR A 45 -16.85 5.20 -6.06
N LYS A 46 -15.76 4.66 -5.51
CA LYS A 46 -14.85 5.41 -4.63
C LYS A 46 -14.15 6.52 -5.40
N LEU A 47 -13.62 6.24 -6.58
CA LEU A 47 -12.98 7.24 -7.44
C LEU A 47 -13.94 8.39 -7.75
N LYS A 48 -15.17 8.06 -8.12
CA LYS A 48 -16.22 9.04 -8.43
C LYS A 48 -16.59 9.88 -7.19
N SER A 49 -17.07 9.24 -6.13
CA SER A 49 -17.65 9.94 -4.98
C SER A 49 -16.60 10.70 -4.16
N THR A 50 -15.41 10.11 -3.97
CA THR A 50 -14.39 10.68 -3.07
C THR A 50 -13.56 11.76 -3.74
N TYR A 51 -13.42 11.70 -5.08
CA TYR A 51 -12.52 12.60 -5.79
C TYR A 51 -13.21 13.36 -6.92
N VAL A 52 -13.83 12.69 -7.88
CA VAL A 52 -14.39 13.35 -9.07
C VAL A 52 -15.52 14.31 -8.70
N ASP A 53 -16.42 13.90 -7.81
CA ASP A 53 -17.55 14.72 -7.38
C ASP A 53 -17.12 15.71 -6.28
N ALA A 54 -16.37 15.23 -5.27
CA ALA A 54 -16.08 16.01 -4.07
C ALA A 54 -14.96 17.06 -4.20
N LEU A 55 -13.94 16.85 -5.05
CA LEU A 55 -12.83 17.82 -5.17
C LEU A 55 -13.27 19.14 -5.83
N PRO A 56 -14.10 19.15 -6.89
CA PRO A 56 -14.63 20.39 -7.44
C PRO A 56 -15.45 21.19 -6.41
N GLU A 57 -16.23 20.52 -5.57
CA GLU A 57 -17.00 21.16 -4.49
C GLU A 57 -16.10 21.75 -3.39
N ALA A 58 -14.87 21.25 -3.24
CA ALA A 58 -13.89 21.74 -2.29
C ALA A 58 -13.07 22.96 -2.78
N ILE A 59 -13.39 23.51 -3.95
CA ILE A 59 -12.70 24.71 -4.48
C ILE A 59 -13.13 25.94 -3.67
N PHE A 60 -12.15 26.59 -3.04
CA PHE A 60 -12.39 27.80 -2.28
C PHE A 60 -12.55 29.03 -3.20
N PRO A 61 -13.72 29.70 -3.22
CA PRO A 61 -14.05 30.70 -4.23
C PRO A 61 -13.05 31.86 -4.34
N ALA A 62 -12.52 32.34 -3.21
CA ALA A 62 -11.61 33.49 -3.22
C ALA A 62 -10.24 33.19 -3.84
N THR A 63 -9.86 31.92 -3.94
CA THR A 63 -8.54 31.51 -4.48
C THR A 63 -8.63 30.68 -5.74
N GLY A 64 -9.79 30.08 -6.03
CA GLY A 64 -9.94 29.10 -7.10
C GLY A 64 -9.12 27.82 -6.88
N ARG A 65 -8.79 27.47 -5.62
CA ARG A 65 -7.92 26.33 -5.27
C ARG A 65 -8.56 25.45 -4.22
N VAL A 66 -8.13 24.19 -4.19
CA VAL A 66 -8.46 23.24 -3.12
C VAL A 66 -7.48 23.45 -1.96
N HIS A 67 -8.01 23.58 -0.74
CA HIS A 67 -7.22 23.74 0.49
C HIS A 67 -7.45 22.53 1.38
N THR A 68 -6.38 21.89 1.87
CA THR A 68 -6.45 20.78 2.82
C THR A 68 -5.98 21.24 4.20
N THR A 69 -6.48 20.60 5.24
CA THR A 69 -5.98 20.80 6.60
C THR A 69 -5.01 19.69 6.95
N PHE A 70 -3.77 20.05 7.29
CA PHE A 70 -2.79 19.12 7.86
C PHE A 70 -2.90 19.09 9.39
N HIS A 71 -3.18 17.91 9.92
CA HIS A 71 -3.25 17.64 11.35
C HIS A 71 -1.91 17.11 11.86
N GLN A 72 -1.35 17.81 12.84
CA GLN A 72 -0.04 17.46 13.41
C GLN A 72 -0.12 16.43 14.55
N LEU A 73 -1.22 16.42 15.31
CA LEU A 73 -1.35 15.63 16.55
C LEU A 73 -2.38 14.49 16.45
N MET A 74 -2.78 14.10 15.24
CA MET A 74 -3.84 13.10 15.03
C MET A 74 -3.37 11.66 14.95
N THR A 75 -2.12 11.40 14.52
CA THR A 75 -1.64 10.02 14.35
C THR A 75 -0.73 9.60 15.51
N ALA A 76 -0.91 8.37 16.01
CA ALA A 76 -0.09 7.83 17.10
C ALA A 76 1.41 7.72 16.74
N THR A 77 1.72 7.60 15.44
CA THR A 77 3.09 7.47 14.93
C THR A 77 3.80 8.82 14.69
N GLY A 78 3.13 9.95 14.89
CA GLY A 78 3.66 11.28 14.59
C GLY A 78 3.62 11.70 13.11
N ARG A 79 3.05 10.88 12.22
CA ARG A 79 2.75 11.26 10.82
C ARG A 79 1.69 12.37 10.77
N LEU A 80 1.79 13.25 9.77
CA LEU A 80 0.71 14.17 9.44
C LEU A 80 -0.49 13.40 8.89
N ALA A 81 -1.69 13.85 9.22
CA ALA A 81 -2.93 13.44 8.55
C ALA A 81 -3.52 14.63 7.78
N SER A 82 -4.30 14.38 6.73
CA SER A 82 -4.96 15.44 5.96
C SER A 82 -6.47 15.21 5.86
N SER A 83 -7.25 16.29 5.93
CA SER A 83 -8.71 16.26 5.80
C SER A 83 -9.28 17.54 5.19
N GLY A 84 -10.52 17.45 4.73
CA GLY A 84 -11.30 18.60 4.26
C GLY A 84 -10.72 19.35 3.05
N PRO A 85 -10.33 18.69 1.94
CA PRO A 85 -10.35 17.26 1.64
C PRO A 85 -9.02 16.57 1.98
N ASN A 86 -8.99 15.23 2.05
CA ASN A 86 -7.74 14.48 2.27
C ASN A 86 -6.92 14.41 0.97
N LEU A 87 -5.80 15.13 0.92
CA LEU A 87 -4.92 15.18 -0.24
C LEU A 87 -3.70 14.26 -0.15
N GLN A 88 -3.52 13.53 0.96
CA GLN A 88 -2.46 12.51 1.07
C GLN A 88 -2.84 11.22 0.33
N ASN A 89 -4.13 10.93 0.20
CA ASN A 89 -4.64 9.69 -0.38
C ASN A 89 -5.15 9.84 -1.83
N ILE A 90 -4.55 10.75 -2.62
CA ILE A 90 -4.88 10.89 -4.04
C ILE A 90 -4.42 9.64 -4.82
N PRO A 91 -5.29 8.99 -5.60
CA PRO A 91 -4.98 7.73 -6.26
C PRO A 91 -3.86 7.88 -7.31
N ILE A 92 -3.17 6.77 -7.59
CA ILE A 92 -2.02 6.72 -8.53
C ILE A 92 -1.78 5.35 -9.17
N ARG A 93 -2.30 4.28 -8.55
CA ARG A 93 -1.99 2.89 -8.93
C ARG A 93 -2.64 2.52 -10.26
N THR A 94 -3.92 2.83 -10.41
CA THR A 94 -4.73 2.52 -11.60
C THR A 94 -4.75 3.67 -12.59
N GLU A 95 -5.07 3.38 -13.84
CA GLU A 95 -5.15 4.37 -14.92
C GLU A 95 -6.14 5.50 -14.58
N GLN A 96 -7.36 5.14 -14.17
CA GLN A 96 -8.38 6.10 -13.72
C GLN A 96 -7.90 6.96 -12.54
N GLY A 97 -7.17 6.35 -11.60
CA GLY A 97 -6.54 7.06 -10.49
C GLY A 97 -5.49 8.08 -10.95
N ARG A 98 -4.71 7.75 -11.98
CA ARG A 98 -3.72 8.67 -12.57
C ARG A 98 -4.40 9.85 -13.25
N GLU A 99 -5.54 9.65 -13.91
CA GLU A 99 -6.31 10.77 -14.48
C GLU A 99 -6.77 11.76 -13.42
N ILE A 100 -7.27 11.27 -12.27
CA ILE A 100 -7.61 12.14 -11.14
C ILE A 100 -6.39 12.91 -10.65
N ARG A 101 -5.23 12.25 -10.54
CA ARG A 101 -4.00 12.94 -10.12
C ARG A 101 -3.52 13.98 -11.14
N ARG A 102 -3.74 13.77 -12.44
CA ARG A 102 -3.42 14.77 -13.48
C ARG A 102 -4.24 16.05 -13.36
N ALA A 103 -5.39 16.02 -12.69
CA ALA A 103 -6.18 17.23 -12.42
C ALA A 103 -5.48 18.19 -11.43
N PHE A 104 -4.45 17.75 -10.71
CA PHE A 104 -3.63 18.61 -9.86
C PHE A 104 -2.58 19.33 -10.69
N VAL A 105 -2.90 20.56 -11.10
CA VAL A 105 -2.09 21.38 -12.01
C VAL A 105 -1.37 22.53 -11.28
N PRO A 106 -0.25 23.04 -11.82
CA PRO A 106 0.37 24.26 -11.28
C PRO A 106 -0.57 25.45 -11.37
N ARG A 107 -0.27 26.49 -10.59
CA ARG A 107 -1.10 27.71 -10.52
C ARG A 107 -1.20 28.48 -11.85
N SER A 108 -0.21 28.37 -12.73
CA SER A 108 -0.19 28.91 -14.09
C SER A 108 0.94 28.24 -14.88
N SER A 109 1.05 28.57 -16.18
CA SER A 109 2.08 28.08 -17.09
C SER A 109 3.52 28.48 -16.71
N GLU A 110 3.67 29.48 -15.84
CA GLU A 110 4.97 29.94 -15.33
C GLU A 110 5.50 29.08 -14.17
N PHE A 111 4.67 28.21 -13.60
CA PHE A 111 5.00 27.40 -12.43
C PHE A 111 5.03 25.91 -12.77
N LEU A 112 5.83 25.17 -12.03
CA LEU A 112 5.89 23.70 -12.09
C LEU A 112 5.58 23.12 -10.71
N ILE A 113 5.04 21.90 -10.71
CA ILE A 113 4.93 21.07 -9.51
C ILE A 113 6.20 20.22 -9.42
N LEU A 114 6.97 20.39 -8.35
CA LEU A 114 8.07 19.52 -8.00
C LEU A 114 7.59 18.49 -6.97
N ALA A 115 7.75 17.21 -7.26
CA ALA A 115 7.49 16.12 -6.33
C ALA A 115 8.81 15.46 -5.94
N ALA A 116 9.02 15.26 -4.63
CA ALA A 116 10.15 14.53 -4.08
C ALA A 116 9.63 13.47 -3.10
N ASP A 117 10.13 12.25 -3.24
CA ASP A 117 9.80 11.10 -2.40
C ASP A 117 11.10 10.40 -1.98
N TYR A 118 11.19 10.01 -0.72
CA TYR A 118 12.37 9.31 -0.21
C TYR A 118 12.37 7.85 -0.67
N SER A 119 13.42 7.46 -1.41
CA SER A 119 13.59 6.06 -1.81
C SER A 119 13.74 5.14 -0.60
N GLN A 120 12.73 4.28 -0.38
CA GLN A 120 12.74 3.22 0.64
C GLN A 120 13.00 3.73 2.07
N ILE A 121 12.43 4.88 2.44
CA ILE A 121 12.71 5.57 3.71
C ILE A 121 12.58 4.69 4.95
N GLU A 122 11.54 3.86 5.03
CA GLU A 122 11.30 3.01 6.20
C GLU A 122 12.41 1.97 6.39
N LEU A 123 12.94 1.42 5.30
CA LEU A 123 14.05 0.46 5.35
C LEU A 123 15.36 1.15 5.73
N ARG A 124 15.58 2.39 5.28
CA ARG A 124 16.75 3.17 5.66
C ARG A 124 16.74 3.54 7.14
N VAL A 125 15.57 3.95 7.65
CA VAL A 125 15.37 4.19 9.09
C VAL A 125 15.61 2.90 9.87
N MET A 126 15.10 1.76 9.39
CA MET A 126 15.35 0.48 10.03
C MET A 126 16.84 0.10 10.05
N ALA A 127 17.56 0.22 8.94
CA ALA A 127 18.99 -0.04 8.89
C ALA A 127 19.74 0.83 9.92
N SER A 128 19.38 2.11 10.01
CA SER A 128 19.96 3.02 11.00
C SER A 128 19.63 2.66 12.45
N LEU A 129 18.40 2.25 12.76
CA LEU A 129 17.97 1.94 14.13
C LEU A 129 18.45 0.57 14.61
N SER A 130 18.50 -0.41 13.71
CA SER A 130 18.94 -1.77 14.01
C SER A 130 20.47 -1.92 14.07
N GLY A 131 21.20 -1.09 13.31
CA GLY A 131 22.65 -1.23 13.16
C GLY A 131 23.09 -2.45 12.36
N ASP A 132 22.20 -3.11 11.60
CA ASP A 132 22.55 -4.27 10.78
C ASP A 132 23.51 -3.86 9.66
N SER A 133 24.76 -4.34 9.76
CA SER A 133 25.84 -3.98 8.84
C SER A 133 25.51 -4.32 7.39
N ALA A 134 24.84 -5.44 7.15
CA ALA A 134 24.47 -5.87 5.81
C ALA A 134 23.39 -4.98 5.17
N MET A 135 22.39 -4.53 5.92
CA MET A 135 21.39 -3.57 5.42
C MET A 135 22.02 -2.20 5.16
N ILE A 136 22.91 -1.74 6.05
CA ILE A 136 23.63 -0.48 5.88
C ILE A 136 24.51 -0.53 4.63
N GLU A 137 25.31 -1.59 4.48
CA GLU A 137 26.19 -1.81 3.33
C GLU A 137 25.40 -1.93 2.03
N ALA A 138 24.26 -2.63 2.03
CA ALA A 138 23.38 -2.71 0.87
C ALA A 138 22.91 -1.31 0.41
N PHE A 139 22.55 -0.43 1.34
CA PHE A 139 22.18 0.94 1.01
C PHE A 139 23.36 1.81 0.56
N GLN A 140 24.55 1.64 1.15
CA GLN A 140 25.76 2.40 0.79
C GLN A 140 26.28 2.00 -0.59
N SER A 141 26.16 0.72 -0.94
CA SER A 141 26.60 0.16 -2.23
C SER A 141 25.54 0.31 -3.33
N GLY A 142 24.40 0.95 -3.05
CA GLY A 142 23.31 1.14 -4.02
C GLY A 142 22.61 -0.16 -4.45
N LEU A 143 22.76 -1.24 -3.66
CA LEU A 143 22.15 -2.53 -3.94
C LEU A 143 20.65 -2.48 -3.70
N ASP A 144 19.92 -3.29 -4.46
CA ASP A 144 18.50 -3.52 -4.19
C ASP A 144 18.34 -4.35 -2.92
N ILE A 145 17.96 -3.70 -1.84
CA ILE A 145 17.79 -4.31 -0.52
C ILE A 145 16.89 -5.55 -0.54
N HIS A 146 15.86 -5.59 -1.40
CA HIS A 146 14.99 -6.76 -1.49
C HIS A 146 15.71 -7.96 -2.10
N SER A 147 16.57 -7.72 -3.08
CA SER A 147 17.39 -8.76 -3.70
C SER A 147 18.53 -9.18 -2.76
N ALA A 148 19.15 -8.25 -2.05
CA ALA A 148 20.14 -8.56 -1.02
C ALA A 148 19.55 -9.39 0.14
N THR A 149 18.35 -9.04 0.62
CA THR A 149 17.64 -9.86 1.62
C THR A 149 17.28 -11.22 1.05
N ALA A 150 16.80 -11.30 -0.19
CA ALA A 150 16.44 -12.56 -0.84
C ALA A 150 17.66 -13.49 -0.95
N ALA A 151 18.78 -12.99 -1.45
CA ALA A 151 20.04 -13.72 -1.54
C ALA A 151 20.42 -14.36 -0.20
N ARG A 152 20.33 -13.60 0.90
CA ARG A 152 20.60 -14.10 2.25
C ARG A 152 19.59 -15.13 2.74
N VAL A 153 18.29 -14.90 2.52
CA VAL A 153 17.21 -15.80 2.95
C VAL A 153 17.27 -17.13 2.21
N PHE A 154 17.55 -17.10 0.92
CA PHE A 154 17.58 -18.29 0.06
C PHE A 154 18.99 -18.91 -0.08
N GLY A 155 20.03 -18.27 0.47
CA GLY A 155 21.40 -18.75 0.39
C GLY A 155 21.97 -18.76 -1.03
N VAL A 156 21.55 -17.82 -1.88
CA VAL A 156 21.99 -17.68 -3.27
C VAL A 156 22.80 -16.39 -3.47
N ALA A 157 23.54 -16.29 -4.57
CA ALA A 157 24.20 -15.04 -4.94
C ALA A 157 23.15 -13.98 -5.34
N VAL A 158 23.46 -12.69 -5.21
CA VAL A 158 22.49 -11.60 -5.49
C VAL A 158 22.07 -11.61 -6.96
N GLU A 159 22.96 -12.05 -7.84
CA GLU A 159 22.78 -12.17 -9.28
C GLU A 159 21.81 -13.32 -9.64
N ASP A 160 21.72 -14.32 -8.77
CA ASP A 160 20.87 -15.51 -8.94
C ASP A 160 19.46 -15.32 -8.36
N VAL A 161 19.16 -14.13 -7.82
CA VAL A 161 17.85 -13.82 -7.24
C VAL A 161 16.80 -13.69 -8.34
N ILE A 162 15.89 -14.67 -8.40
CA ILE A 162 14.73 -14.62 -9.29
C ILE A 162 13.62 -13.71 -8.74
N PRO A 163 12.69 -13.21 -9.59
CA PRO A 163 11.63 -12.29 -9.18
C PRO A 163 10.76 -12.77 -7.99
N ASP A 164 10.49 -14.08 -7.91
CA ASP A 164 9.70 -14.64 -6.81
C ASP A 164 10.44 -14.60 -5.47
N MET A 165 11.74 -14.88 -5.45
CA MET A 165 12.57 -14.77 -4.24
C MET A 165 12.58 -13.33 -3.72
N ARG A 166 12.75 -12.37 -4.63
CA ARG A 166 12.69 -10.94 -4.33
C ARG A 166 11.32 -10.52 -3.77
N ARG A 167 10.24 -11.04 -4.35
CA ARG A 167 8.87 -10.77 -3.88
C ARG A 167 8.66 -11.30 -2.46
N THR A 168 9.14 -12.51 -2.16
CA THR A 168 9.12 -13.11 -0.82
C THR A 168 9.92 -12.25 0.16
N ALA A 169 11.15 -11.88 -0.17
CA ALA A 169 11.99 -11.06 0.69
C ALA A 169 11.42 -9.66 0.94
N LYS A 170 10.72 -9.07 -0.03
CA LYS A 170 9.95 -7.84 0.17
C LYS A 170 8.85 -8.03 1.24
N MET A 171 8.09 -9.13 1.17
CA MET A 171 7.06 -9.44 2.16
C MET A 171 7.65 -9.70 3.55
N VAL A 172 8.80 -10.39 3.63
CA VAL A 172 9.54 -10.63 4.87
C VAL A 172 10.01 -9.31 5.47
N ASN A 173 10.72 -8.46 4.71
CA ASN A 173 11.22 -7.17 5.18
C ASN A 173 10.10 -6.33 5.80
N PHE A 174 9.03 -6.08 5.05
CA PHE A 174 7.89 -5.32 5.58
C PHE A 174 7.17 -6.06 6.72
N GLY A 175 7.07 -7.38 6.65
CA GLY A 175 6.48 -8.18 7.72
C GLY A 175 7.20 -7.97 9.05
N ILE A 176 8.53 -8.18 9.07
CA ILE A 176 9.36 -8.07 10.26
C ILE A 176 9.35 -6.64 10.82
N ILE A 177 9.46 -5.63 9.94
CA ILE A 177 9.39 -4.20 10.33
C ILE A 177 8.14 -3.89 11.15
N TYR A 178 7.02 -4.48 10.74
CA TYR A 178 5.72 -4.23 11.34
C TYR A 178 5.33 -5.27 12.39
N GLY A 179 6.29 -6.05 12.88
CA GLY A 179 6.08 -7.01 13.96
C GLY A 179 5.15 -8.16 13.57
N ILE A 180 5.18 -8.59 12.30
CA ILE A 180 4.41 -9.77 11.88
C ILE A 180 4.87 -10.98 12.70
N SER A 181 3.91 -11.75 13.21
CA SER A 181 4.24 -13.03 13.83
C SER A 181 4.63 -14.05 12.77
N ALA A 182 5.40 -15.08 13.14
CA ALA A 182 5.71 -16.21 12.25
C ALA A 182 4.44 -16.84 11.63
N PHE A 183 3.32 -16.85 12.36
CA PHE A 183 2.02 -17.28 11.84
C PHE A 183 1.50 -16.36 10.73
N GLY A 184 1.58 -15.04 10.93
CA GLY A 184 1.18 -14.05 9.91
C GLY A 184 2.08 -14.09 8.68
N LEU A 185 3.37 -14.34 8.87
CA LEU A 185 4.35 -14.47 7.80
C LEU A 185 4.11 -15.75 6.97
N ALA A 186 3.98 -16.90 7.62
CA ALA A 186 3.68 -18.18 6.98
C ALA A 186 2.43 -18.09 6.10
N LYS A 187 1.35 -17.48 6.59
CA LYS A 187 0.11 -17.30 5.83
C LYS A 187 0.28 -16.41 4.60
N ARG A 188 1.10 -15.36 4.66
CA ARG A 188 1.35 -14.45 3.53
C ARG A 188 2.26 -15.07 2.48
N LEU A 189 3.23 -15.87 2.91
CA LEU A 189 4.20 -16.53 2.04
C LEU A 189 3.69 -17.87 1.48
N GLY A 190 2.65 -18.46 2.09
CA GLY A 190 2.16 -19.79 1.72
C GLY A 190 3.10 -20.92 2.14
N ILE A 191 3.95 -20.70 3.14
CA ILE A 191 4.95 -21.65 3.64
C ILE A 191 4.56 -22.24 4.99
N ASP A 192 5.26 -23.28 5.43
CA ASP A 192 5.05 -23.88 6.76
C ASP A 192 5.44 -22.89 7.88
N ARG A 193 4.74 -22.98 9.02
CA ARG A 193 5.02 -22.10 10.16
C ARG A 193 6.45 -22.28 10.71
N LYS A 194 7.01 -23.49 10.61
CA LYS A 194 8.41 -23.75 11.03
C LYS A 194 9.42 -23.09 10.11
N GLU A 195 9.09 -22.96 8.83
CA GLU A 195 9.95 -22.29 7.85
C GLU A 195 9.91 -20.76 8.00
N ALA A 196 8.79 -20.23 8.52
CA ALA A 196 8.61 -18.81 8.79
C ALA A 196 9.15 -18.33 10.15
N ALA A 197 9.59 -19.22 11.03
CA ALA A 197 10.04 -18.93 12.40
C ALA A 197 11.57 -18.94 12.49
#